data_AF-C3MVW3-F1
#
_entry.id   AF-C3MVW3-F1
#
_cell.length_a   1.000
_cell.length_b   1.000
_cell.length_c   1.000
_cell.angle_alpha   90.00
_cell.angle_beta   90.00
_cell.angle_gamma   90.00
#
_symmetry.space_group_name_H-M   'P 1'
#
loop_
_entity.id
_entity.type
_entity.pdbx_description
1 polymer ?
#
loop_
_entity_poly.entity_id
_entity_poly.type
_entity_poly.pdbx_seq_one_letter_code
_entity_poly.pdbx_strand_id
1 'polypeptide(L)'
;MIALQKIREEEEKEKEIKRKLGIAKTIELPIGGSIFYFDIPDHPMVYVSETNGVMYINGSAYWEPQLLMLKDLTNEFLNQTIELAKAIGKTVTKIDDIQLGLDERKNIGKRKFYVLIGDNIEIGFYYNLYSPDGKRNGIVEMIPYYKQYK
;
A
#
# COMPACT_ATOMS: atom_id res chain seq x y z
N MET A 1 -8.03 12.09 23.34
CA MET A 1 -7.98 10.66 23.74
C MET A 1 -8.91 9.76 22.91
N ILE A 2 -10.11 10.19 22.50
CA ILE A 2 -11.08 9.35 21.77
C ILE A 2 -10.60 8.90 20.37
N ALA A 3 -9.87 9.75 19.64
CA ALA A 3 -9.43 9.44 18.26
C ALA A 3 -8.37 8.31 18.20
N LEU A 4 -7.42 8.29 19.14
CA LEU A 4 -6.37 7.26 19.23
C LEU A 4 -6.94 5.89 19.58
N GLN A 5 -8.00 5.85 20.37
CA GLN A 5 -8.65 4.61 20.78
C GLN A 5 -9.44 3.97 19.63
N LYS A 6 -10.13 4.79 18.82
CA LYS A 6 -10.80 4.33 17.59
C LYS A 6 -9.82 3.80 16.54
N ILE A 7 -8.68 4.47 16.34
CA ILE A 7 -7.65 4.01 15.39
C ILE A 7 -7.10 2.64 15.82
N ARG A 8 -6.86 2.45 17.12
CA ARG A 8 -6.36 1.19 17.66
C ARG A 8 -7.38 0.04 17.56
N GLU A 9 -8.67 0.33 17.76
CA GLU A 9 -9.76 -0.62 17.56
C GLU A 9 -9.95 -1.03 16.09
N GLU A 10 -9.77 -0.09 15.15
CA GLU A 10 -9.78 -0.39 13.70
C GLU A 10 -8.59 -1.27 13.30
N GLU A 11 -7.39 -0.97 13.78
CA GLU A 11 -6.19 -1.80 13.54
C GLU A 11 -6.34 -3.22 14.11
N GLU A 12 -6.93 -3.37 15.30
CA GLU A 12 -7.19 -4.68 15.89
C GLU A 12 -8.25 -5.46 15.11
N LYS A 13 -9.30 -4.80 14.60
CA LYS A 13 -10.30 -5.43 13.72
C LYS A 13 -9.72 -5.86 12.39
N GLU A 14 -8.88 -5.04 11.75
CA GLU A 14 -8.19 -5.40 10.50
C GLU A 14 -7.30 -6.63 10.70
N LYS A 15 -6.55 -6.69 11.81
CA LYS A 15 -5.77 -7.88 12.18
C LYS A 15 -6.64 -9.11 12.45
N GLU A 16 -7.80 -8.92 13.06
CA GLU A 16 -8.75 -10.01 13.31
C GLU A 16 -9.36 -10.55 12.01
N ILE A 17 -9.67 -9.68 11.05
CA ILE A 17 -10.18 -10.07 9.73
C ILE A 17 -9.11 -10.86 8.95
N LYS A 18 -7.86 -10.38 8.91
CA LYS A 18 -6.75 -11.13 8.30
C LYS A 18 -6.55 -12.50 8.94
N ARG A 19 -6.65 -12.59 10.27
CA ARG A 19 -6.61 -13.88 10.99
C ARG A 19 -7.75 -14.82 10.64
N LYS A 20 -8.94 -14.30 10.36
CA LYS A 20 -10.11 -15.12 9.96
C LYS A 20 -10.03 -15.62 8.52
N LEU A 21 -9.49 -14.82 7.61
CA LEU A 21 -9.37 -15.16 6.19
C LEU A 21 -8.18 -16.08 5.90
N GLY A 22 -7.12 -16.02 6.71
CA GLY A 22 -5.88 -16.74 6.45
C GLY A 22 -5.04 -16.08 5.35
N ILE A 23 -3.73 -16.33 5.34
CA ILE A 23 -2.82 -15.77 4.33
C ILE A 23 -2.79 -16.73 3.13
N ALA A 24 -3.22 -16.26 1.96
CA ALA A 24 -3.20 -17.04 0.73
C ALA A 24 -1.81 -17.08 0.10
N LYS A 25 -1.08 -15.96 0.14
CA LYS A 25 0.29 -15.86 -0.35
C LYS A 25 1.03 -14.67 0.24
N THR A 26 2.36 -14.72 0.18
CA THR A 26 3.24 -13.58 0.48
C THR A 26 3.91 -13.12 -0.81
N ILE A 27 3.88 -11.81 -1.06
CA ILE A 27 4.60 -11.19 -2.19
C ILE A 27 5.88 -10.55 -1.66
N GLU A 28 6.99 -10.85 -2.31
CA GLU A 28 8.31 -10.27 -2.00
C GLU A 28 8.65 -9.20 -3.02
N LEU A 29 8.93 -7.98 -2.56
CA LEU A 29 9.29 -6.85 -3.42
C LEU A 29 10.63 -6.24 -3.00
N PRO A 30 11.66 -6.26 -3.86
CA PRO A 30 12.91 -5.57 -3.60
C PRO A 30 12.74 -4.06 -3.80
N ILE A 31 13.01 -3.27 -2.75
CA ILE A 31 12.93 -1.80 -2.78
C ILE A 31 14.18 -1.23 -2.09
N GLY A 32 15.01 -0.49 -2.84
CA GLY A 32 16.17 0.20 -2.26
C GLY A 32 17.24 -0.72 -1.66
N GLY A 33 17.33 -1.98 -2.11
CA GLY A 33 18.27 -2.98 -1.59
C GLY A 33 17.75 -3.79 -0.39
N SER A 34 16.51 -3.57 0.04
CA SER A 34 15.82 -4.39 1.05
C SER A 34 14.64 -5.12 0.42
N ILE A 35 14.30 -6.30 0.94
CA ILE A 35 13.12 -7.05 0.53
C ILE A 35 11.97 -6.69 1.46
N PHE A 36 10.84 -6.28 0.87
CA PHE A 36 9.58 -6.05 1.56
C PHE A 36 8.64 -7.24 1.33
N TYR A 37 7.97 -7.67 2.38
CA TYR A 37 7.07 -8.81 2.39
C TYR A 37 5.64 -8.33 2.57
N PHE A 38 4.73 -8.78 1.71
CA PHE A 38 3.33 -8.39 1.74
C PHE A 38 2.46 -9.63 1.86
N ASP A 39 1.79 -9.77 3.00
CA ASP A 39 0.93 -10.91 3.28
C ASP A 39 -0.47 -10.66 2.73
N ILE A 40 -0.83 -11.40 1.69
CA ILE A 40 -2.11 -11.26 1.01
C ILE A 40 -3.11 -12.23 1.65
N PRO A 41 -4.15 -11.75 2.34
CA PRO A 41 -5.17 -12.63 2.89
C PRO A 41 -6.00 -13.26 1.76
N ASP A 42 -6.56 -14.44 2.02
CA ASP A 42 -7.53 -15.05 1.10
C ASP A 42 -8.78 -14.20 1.02
N HIS A 43 -9.08 -13.63 -0.15
CA HIS A 43 -10.19 -12.70 -0.32
C HIS A 43 -11.01 -13.04 -1.56
N PRO A 44 -12.31 -13.33 -1.44
CA PRO A 44 -13.12 -13.84 -2.56
C PRO A 44 -13.34 -12.80 -3.67
N MET A 45 -13.14 -11.52 -3.39
CA MET A 45 -13.46 -10.40 -4.30
C MET A 45 -12.23 -9.60 -4.76
N VAL A 46 -11.04 -9.92 -4.25
CA VAL A 46 -9.82 -9.16 -4.52
C VAL A 46 -8.68 -10.14 -4.76
N TYR A 47 -7.95 -9.93 -5.84
CA TYR A 47 -6.76 -10.64 -6.19
C TYR A 47 -5.59 -9.66 -6.29
N VAL A 48 -4.54 -9.92 -5.52
CA VAL A 48 -3.29 -9.16 -5.61
C VAL A 48 -2.30 -9.96 -6.44
N SER A 49 -1.53 -9.31 -7.31
CA SER A 49 -0.45 -9.93 -8.07
C SER A 49 0.75 -9.00 -8.17
N GLU A 50 1.88 -9.57 -8.55
CA GLU A 50 3.10 -8.83 -8.81
C GLU A 50 3.59 -9.20 -10.21
N THR A 51 4.05 -8.20 -10.97
CA THR A 51 4.73 -8.42 -12.24
C THR A 51 5.75 -7.31 -12.48
N ASN A 52 7.01 -7.67 -12.71
CA ASN A 52 8.12 -6.76 -13.00
C ASN A 52 8.35 -5.66 -11.95
N GLY A 53 8.21 -6.00 -10.68
CA GLY A 53 8.31 -5.10 -9.54
C GLY A 53 7.07 -4.23 -9.30
N VAL A 54 5.98 -4.42 -10.05
CA VAL A 54 4.73 -3.66 -9.92
C VAL A 54 3.67 -4.55 -9.28
N MET A 55 3.04 -4.06 -8.21
CA MET A 55 1.95 -4.76 -7.55
C MET A 55 0.61 -4.29 -8.10
N TYR A 56 -0.28 -5.23 -8.41
CA TYR A 56 -1.62 -4.97 -8.90
C TYR A 56 -2.65 -5.52 -7.93
N ILE A 57 -3.57 -4.67 -7.49
CA ILE A 57 -4.76 -5.06 -6.74
C ILE A 57 -5.94 -4.99 -7.71
N ASN A 58 -6.42 -6.14 -8.14
CA ASN A 58 -7.57 -6.26 -9.02
C ASN A 58 -8.73 -6.86 -8.22
N GLY A 59 -9.95 -6.51 -8.56
CA GLY A 59 -11.10 -7.10 -7.90
C GLY A 59 -12.33 -7.10 -8.79
N SER A 60 -13.48 -7.18 -8.14
CA SER A 60 -14.78 -7.12 -8.78
C SER A 60 -15.14 -5.71 -9.27
N ALA A 61 -16.37 -5.54 -9.78
CA ALA A 61 -16.92 -4.24 -10.14
C ALA A 61 -17.10 -3.27 -8.95
N TYR A 62 -17.06 -3.78 -7.70
CA TYR A 62 -17.08 -2.97 -6.49
C TYR A 62 -15.68 -2.42 -6.21
N TRP A 63 -15.58 -1.19 -5.71
CA TRP A 63 -14.30 -0.49 -5.51
C TRP A 63 -13.72 -0.63 -4.10
N GLU A 64 -14.61 -0.74 -3.11
CA GLU A 64 -14.27 -0.74 -1.69
C GLU A 64 -13.29 -1.85 -1.27
N PRO A 65 -13.45 -3.12 -1.70
CA PRO A 65 -12.52 -4.18 -1.33
C PRO A 65 -11.06 -3.92 -1.77
N GLN A 66 -10.86 -3.35 -2.95
CA GLN A 66 -9.54 -3.02 -3.50
C GLN A 66 -8.90 -1.88 -2.69
N LEU A 67 -9.70 -0.89 -2.27
CA LEU A 67 -9.22 0.20 -1.43
C LEU A 67 -8.84 -0.27 -0.02
N LEU A 68 -9.59 -1.22 0.55
CA LEU A 68 -9.24 -1.83 1.83
C LEU A 68 -7.93 -2.62 1.72
N MET A 69 -7.77 -3.43 0.67
CA MET A 69 -6.52 -4.14 0.40
C MET A 69 -5.35 -3.17 0.20
N LEU A 70 -5.55 -2.05 -0.51
CA LEU A 70 -4.52 -1.01 -0.66
C LEU A 70 -4.11 -0.41 0.69
N LYS A 71 -5.08 -0.13 1.58
CA LYS A 71 -4.82 0.38 2.93
C LYS A 71 -3.99 -0.62 3.73
N ASP A 72 -4.38 -1.90 3.70
CA ASP A 72 -3.68 -2.98 4.38
C ASP A 72 -2.22 -3.10 3.94
N LEU A 73 -1.97 -3.07 2.63
CA LEU A 73 -0.62 -3.17 2.06
C LEU A 73 0.20 -1.92 2.36
N THR A 74 -0.42 -0.74 2.35
CA THR A 74 0.22 0.51 2.75
C THR A 74 0.68 0.47 4.22
N ASN A 75 -0.15 -0.10 5.11
CA ASN A 75 0.18 -0.26 6.52
C ASN A 75 1.33 -1.27 6.72
N GLU A 76 1.32 -2.40 6.01
CA GLU A 76 2.42 -3.37 6.04
C GLU A 76 3.74 -2.77 5.56
N PHE A 77 3.70 -2.01 4.45
CA PHE A 77 4.85 -1.29 3.95
C PHE A 77 5.37 -0.27 4.98
N LEU A 78 4.47 0.50 5.60
CA LEU A 78 4.84 1.51 6.59
C LEU A 78 5.53 0.87 7.81
N ASN A 79 4.98 -0.23 8.33
CA ASN A 79 5.55 -0.95 9.46
C ASN A 79 6.98 -1.44 9.16
N GLN A 80 7.18 -2.10 8.02
CA GLN A 80 8.50 -2.55 7.58
C GLN A 80 9.46 -1.39 7.33
N THR A 81 8.97 -0.27 6.82
CA THR A 81 9.78 0.94 6.60
C THR A 81 10.25 1.54 7.92
N ILE A 82 9.40 1.55 8.95
CA ILE A 82 9.77 1.99 10.30
C ILE A 82 10.84 1.06 10.91
N GLU A 83 10.72 -0.25 10.71
CA GLU A 83 11.73 -1.22 11.15
C GLU A 83 13.05 -1.04 10.41
N LEU A 84 13.01 -0.85 9.10
CA LEU A 84 14.19 -0.55 8.28
C LEU A 84 14.88 0.73 8.77
N ALA A 85 14.13 1.80 9.04
CA ALA A 85 14.68 3.05 9.56
C ALA A 85 15.45 2.82 10.87
N LYS A 86 14.85 2.08 11.82
CA LYS A 86 15.51 1.70 13.08
C LYS A 86 16.78 0.88 12.85
N ALA A 87 16.74 -0.10 11.93
CA ALA A 87 17.86 -0.97 11.63
C ALA A 87 19.07 -0.20 11.07
N ILE A 88 18.84 0.87 10.29
CA ILE A 88 19.89 1.74 9.76
C ILE A 88 20.23 2.92 10.67
N GLY A 89 19.73 2.94 11.91
CA GLY A 89 20.01 3.99 12.89
C GLY A 89 19.42 5.36 12.53
N LYS A 90 18.34 5.40 11.73
CA LYS A 90 17.62 6.62 11.35
C LYS A 90 16.20 6.60 11.90
N THR A 91 15.53 7.74 11.81
CA THR A 91 14.12 7.91 12.20
C THR A 91 13.28 8.24 10.98
N VAL A 92 11.98 7.91 11.03
CA VAL A 92 11.01 8.41 10.06
C VAL A 92 10.73 9.87 10.37
N THR A 93 10.97 10.76 9.41
CA THR A 93 10.80 12.21 9.56
C THR A 93 9.49 12.70 8.98
N LYS A 94 8.97 12.02 7.94
CA LYS A 94 7.69 12.36 7.30
C LYS A 94 7.02 11.12 6.72
N ILE A 95 5.70 11.10 6.76
CA ILE A 95 4.83 10.17 6.03
C ILE A 95 3.79 11.03 5.32
N ASP A 96 3.55 10.79 4.05
CA ASP A 96 2.63 11.61 3.26
C ASP A 96 2.01 10.82 2.11
N ASP A 97 0.81 11.21 1.69
CA ASP A 97 0.08 10.64 0.56
C ASP A 97 -0.54 11.75 -0.28
N ILE A 98 0.06 12.00 -1.44
CA ILE A 98 -0.26 13.16 -2.26
C ILE A 98 -0.96 12.76 -3.55
N GLN A 99 -1.94 13.56 -3.95
CA GLN A 99 -2.56 13.45 -5.25
C GLN A 99 -1.69 14.15 -6.31
N LEU A 100 -1.28 13.39 -7.32
CA LEU A 100 -0.46 13.89 -8.43
C LEU A 100 -1.30 14.37 -9.61
N GLY A 101 -2.50 13.81 -9.78
CA GLY A 101 -3.39 14.20 -10.85
C GLY A 101 -4.65 13.35 -10.96
N LEU A 102 -5.59 13.84 -11.77
CA LEU A 102 -6.84 13.18 -12.13
C LEU A 102 -7.00 13.22 -13.65
N ASP A 103 -7.34 12.07 -14.23
CA ASP A 103 -7.83 11.97 -15.62
C ASP A 103 -9.29 11.52 -15.57
N GLU A 104 -10.21 12.49 -15.58
CA GLU A 104 -11.66 12.25 -15.52
C GLU A 104 -12.16 11.49 -16.75
N ARG A 105 -11.51 11.64 -17.92
CA ARG A 105 -11.92 10.95 -19.14
C ARG A 105 -11.65 9.46 -19.07
N LYS A 106 -10.61 9.07 -18.33
CA LYS A 106 -10.21 7.66 -18.15
C LYS A 106 -10.56 7.09 -16.79
N ASN A 107 -11.16 7.90 -15.91
CA ASN A 107 -11.43 7.58 -14.50
C ASN A 107 -10.17 7.09 -13.77
N ILE A 108 -9.07 7.85 -13.87
CA ILE A 108 -7.77 7.51 -13.26
C ILE A 108 -7.36 8.57 -12.24
N GLY A 109 -7.14 8.15 -10.99
CA GLY A 109 -6.46 8.96 -9.98
C GLY A 109 -4.99 8.57 -9.85
N LYS A 110 -4.07 9.53 -9.96
CA LYS A 110 -2.64 9.30 -9.77
C LYS A 110 -2.21 9.82 -8.41
N ARG A 111 -1.54 9.00 -7.61
CA ARG A 111 -1.16 9.31 -6.24
C ARG A 111 0.26 8.84 -5.95
N LYS A 112 0.84 9.37 -4.87
CA LYS A 112 2.17 9.01 -4.38
C LYS A 112 2.12 8.95 -2.87
N PHE A 113 2.31 7.75 -2.34
CA PHE A 113 2.56 7.52 -0.93
C PHE A 113 4.07 7.44 -0.70
N TYR A 114 4.58 8.11 0.33
CA TYR A 114 5.99 8.04 0.67
C TYR A 114 6.30 8.26 2.14
N VAL A 115 7.44 7.70 2.53
CA VAL A 115 8.05 7.84 3.86
C VAL A 115 9.44 8.43 3.69
N LEU A 116 9.74 9.51 4.42
CA LEU A 116 11.07 10.06 4.54
C LEU A 116 11.77 9.46 5.76
N ILE A 117 12.97 8.92 5.54
CA ILE A 117 13.85 8.37 6.58
C ILE A 117 15.09 9.25 6.70
N GLY A 118 15.27 9.85 7.87
CA GLY A 118 16.24 10.93 8.08
C GLY A 118 16.00 12.09 7.12
N ASP A 119 17.08 12.73 6.69
CA ASP A 119 17.01 13.93 5.84
C ASP A 119 17.15 13.64 4.35
N ASN A 120 17.42 12.39 3.97
CA ASN A 120 17.88 12.10 2.61
C ASN A 120 17.38 10.80 1.98
N ILE A 121 16.55 10.00 2.64
CA ILE A 121 15.99 8.77 2.02
C ILE A 121 14.48 8.94 1.90
N GLU A 122 13.97 8.71 0.69
CA GLU A 122 12.55 8.63 0.40
C GLU A 122 12.23 7.27 -0.20
N ILE A 123 11.29 6.56 0.42
CA ILE A 123 10.84 5.26 -0.04
C ILE A 123 9.31 5.25 -0.05
N GLY A 124 8.71 4.62 -1.06
CA GLY A 124 7.26 4.65 -1.20
C GLY A 124 6.81 3.99 -2.49
N PHE A 125 5.61 4.36 -2.92
CA PHE A 125 5.05 3.90 -4.19
C PHE A 125 4.26 5.02 -4.87
N TYR A 126 4.42 5.10 -6.18
CA TYR A 126 3.41 5.73 -7.04
C TYR A 126 2.28 4.75 -7.22
N TYR A 127 1.04 5.21 -7.20
CA TYR A 127 -0.06 4.33 -7.50
C TYR A 127 -1.16 5.00 -8.32
N ASN A 128 -1.71 4.21 -9.23
CA ASN A 128 -2.81 4.60 -10.10
C ASN A 128 -4.07 3.88 -9.64
N LEU A 129 -5.13 4.67 -9.42
CA LEU A 129 -6.47 4.24 -9.06
C LEU A 129 -7.33 4.26 -10.31
N TYR A 130 -7.50 3.10 -10.94
CA TYR A 130 -8.40 2.92 -12.07
C TYR A 130 -9.79 2.59 -11.54
N SER A 131 -10.66 3.59 -11.40
CA SER A 131 -11.99 3.38 -10.85
C SER A 131 -12.84 2.50 -11.79
N PRO A 132 -13.74 1.68 -11.22
CA PRO A 132 -14.68 0.90 -12.01
C PRO A 132 -15.67 1.84 -12.73
N ASP A 133 -15.98 1.52 -13.98
CA ASP A 133 -16.84 2.34 -14.86
C ASP A 133 -18.01 1.54 -15.47
N GLY A 134 -18.27 0.34 -14.94
CA GLY A 134 -19.26 -0.61 -15.45
C GLY A 134 -18.80 -1.42 -16.67
N LYS A 135 -17.70 -1.04 -17.32
CA LYS A 135 -17.07 -1.82 -18.40
C LYS A 135 -15.79 -2.51 -17.94
N ARG A 136 -15.10 -1.92 -16.97
CA ARG A 136 -13.88 -2.43 -16.35
C ARG A 136 -14.06 -2.50 -14.84
N ASN A 137 -13.47 -3.52 -14.24
CA ASN A 137 -13.32 -3.61 -12.79
C ASN A 137 -12.39 -2.53 -12.25
N GLY A 138 -12.44 -2.32 -10.93
CA GLY A 138 -11.48 -1.48 -10.25
C GLY A 138 -10.10 -2.11 -10.22
N ILE A 139 -9.06 -1.36 -10.58
CA ILE A 139 -7.66 -1.79 -10.53
C ILE A 139 -6.84 -0.74 -9.77
N VAL A 140 -5.98 -1.20 -8.87
CA VAL A 140 -4.89 -0.40 -8.31
C VAL A 140 -3.58 -0.94 -8.85
N GLU A 141 -2.76 -0.06 -9.39
CA GLU A 141 -1.37 -0.35 -9.79
C GLU A 141 -0.45 0.38 -8.83
N MET A 142 0.45 -0.33 -8.15
CA MET A 142 1.41 0.21 -7.18
C MET A 142 2.83 -0.05 -7.68
N ILE A 143 3.57 1.04 -7.89
CA ILE A 143 4.93 1.04 -8.43
C ILE A 143 5.86 1.51 -7.29
N PRO A 144 6.56 0.59 -6.62
CA PRO A 144 7.47 0.94 -5.55
C PRO A 144 8.67 1.71 -6.09
N TYR A 145 9.23 2.57 -5.27
CA TYR A 145 10.47 3.28 -5.58
C TYR A 145 11.28 3.57 -4.33
N TYR A 146 12.57 3.80 -4.57
CA TYR A 146 13.53 4.26 -3.58
C TYR A 146 14.32 5.43 -4.17
N LYS A 147 14.54 6.47 -3.38
CA LYS A 147 15.32 7.63 -3.77
C LYS A 147 16.18 8.09 -2.61
N GLN A 148 17.49 8.14 -2.83
CA GLN A 148 18.44 8.75 -1.91
C GLN A 148 18.89 10.10 -2.46
N TYR A 149 18.60 11.16 -1.71
CA TYR A 149 19.09 12.51 -1.98
C TYR A 149 20.58 12.60 -1.59
N LYS A 150 21.34 13.33 -2.40
CA LYS A 150 22.76 13.61 -2.16
C LYS A 150 22.93 14.68 -1.09
#